data_AF-A0A822ZJR4-F1
#
_entry.id   AF-A0A822ZJR4-F1
#
_cell.length_a   1.000
_cell.length_b   1.000
_cell.length_c   1.000
_cell.angle_alpha   90.00
_cell.angle_beta   90.00
_cell.angle_gamma   90.00
#
_symmetry.space_group_name_H-M   'P 1'
#
loop_
_entity.id
_entity.type
_entity.pdbx_description
1 polymer ?
#
loop_
_entity_poly.entity_id
_entity_poly.type
_entity_poly.pdbx_seq_one_letter_code
_entity_poly.pdbx_strand_id
1 'polypeptide(L)'
;MKKKFEKYWANVRNINIMLFIAMVLNTRCKLEYVDWVINESYDVDNAQVLKERVKHVLVSMFEFYILVKTSHNVQSSNQIQDTNEMEIESVEDVADFTNALYKKQTAGRKEV
;
A
#
# COMPACT_ATOMS: atom_id res chain seq x y z
N MET A 1 27.38 3.08 -18.06
CA MET A 1 26.12 2.68 -17.38
C MET A 1 26.31 2.37 -15.88
N LYS A 2 27.39 1.68 -15.48
CA LYS A 2 27.71 1.36 -14.06
C LYS A 2 27.62 2.53 -13.08
N LYS A 3 28.23 3.69 -13.39
CA LYS A 3 28.19 4.90 -12.52
C LYS A 3 26.77 5.37 -12.16
N LYS A 4 25.79 5.20 -13.06
CA LYS A 4 24.39 5.57 -12.78
C LYS A 4 23.72 4.53 -11.87
N PHE A 5 24.00 3.25 -12.09
CA PHE A 5 23.52 2.17 -11.24
C PHE A 5 24.01 2.35 -9.79
N GLU A 6 25.30 2.57 -9.61
CA GLU A 6 25.89 2.81 -8.28
C GLU A 6 25.26 4.02 -7.58
N LYS A 7 24.97 5.09 -8.33
CA LYS A 7 24.38 6.31 -7.79
C LYS A 7 22.93 6.13 -7.31
N TYR A 8 22.10 5.41 -8.07
CA TYR A 8 20.64 5.38 -7.84
C TYR A 8 20.11 4.07 -7.28
N TRP A 9 20.81 2.95 -7.51
CA TRP A 9 20.30 1.60 -7.27
C TRP A 9 21.17 0.77 -6.31
N ALA A 10 22.47 1.05 -6.19
CA ALA A 10 23.35 0.24 -5.33
C ALA A 10 23.16 0.50 -3.83
N ASN A 11 22.69 1.69 -3.43
CA ASN A 11 22.42 1.99 -2.03
C ASN A 11 20.91 2.01 -1.77
N VAL A 12 20.42 0.96 -1.12
CA VAL A 12 19.00 0.79 -0.75
C VAL A 12 18.42 2.00 -0.03
N ARG A 13 19.20 2.68 0.81
CA ARG A 13 18.71 3.87 1.54
C ARG A 13 18.35 5.02 0.59
N ASN A 14 19.08 5.14 -0.53
CA ASN A 14 18.94 6.23 -1.50
C ASN A 14 18.05 5.89 -2.70
N ILE A 15 17.51 4.68 -2.77
CA ILE A 15 16.64 4.30 -3.90
C ILE A 15 15.34 5.10 -3.84
N ASN A 16 14.89 5.57 -5.02
CA ASN A 16 13.57 6.14 -5.18
C ASN A 16 12.50 5.05 -5.09
N ILE A 17 11.84 4.98 -3.94
CA ILE A 17 10.85 3.93 -3.66
C ILE A 17 9.62 4.00 -4.55
N MET A 18 9.30 5.17 -5.10
CA MET A 18 8.15 5.37 -5.99
C MET A 18 8.21 4.49 -7.24
N LEU A 19 9.41 4.06 -7.67
CA LEU A 19 9.55 3.14 -8.80
C LEU A 19 8.95 1.77 -8.49
N PHE A 20 9.11 1.28 -7.26
CA PHE A 20 8.48 0.04 -6.81
C PHE A 20 6.98 0.21 -6.58
N ILE A 21 6.57 1.34 -6.00
CA ILE A 21 5.14 1.65 -5.84
C ILE A 21 4.43 1.69 -7.20
N ALA A 22 5.02 2.32 -8.21
CA ALA A 22 4.47 2.36 -9.56
C ALA A 22 4.35 0.96 -10.18
N MET A 23 5.26 0.03 -9.84
CA MET A 23 5.11 -1.37 -10.21
C MET A 23 3.90 -1.99 -9.52
N VAL A 24 3.74 -1.86 -8.20
CA VAL A 24 2.60 -2.44 -7.46
C VAL A 24 1.26 -1.86 -7.90
N LEU A 25 1.21 -0.56 -8.21
CA LEU A 25 0.00 0.10 -8.71
C LEU A 25 -0.33 -0.30 -10.16
N ASN A 26 0.61 -0.90 -10.88
CA ASN A 26 0.32 -1.48 -12.18
C ASN A 26 -0.52 -2.74 -11.97
N THR A 27 -1.71 -2.81 -12.56
CA THR A 27 -2.66 -3.93 -12.42
C THR A 27 -2.08 -5.30 -12.76
N ARG A 28 -0.95 -5.34 -13.48
CA ARG A 28 -0.26 -6.57 -13.90
C ARG A 28 0.78 -7.06 -12.89
N CYS A 29 1.18 -6.25 -11.94
CA CYS A 29 2.30 -6.53 -11.04
C CYS A 29 1.79 -6.54 -9.60
N LYS A 30 1.73 -7.72 -9.00
CA LYS A 30 1.41 -7.87 -7.57
C LYS A 30 2.60 -7.45 -6.70
N LEU A 31 2.33 -7.15 -5.44
CA LEU A 31 3.36 -6.89 -4.43
C LEU A 31 4.38 -8.06 -4.34
N GLU A 32 3.91 -9.30 -4.45
CA GLU A 32 4.75 -10.51 -4.50
C GLU A 32 5.82 -10.47 -5.60
N TYR A 33 5.50 -9.88 -6.76
CA TYR A 33 6.46 -9.74 -7.84
C TYR A 33 7.55 -8.73 -7.48
N VAL A 34 7.19 -7.63 -6.83
CA VAL A 34 8.15 -6.64 -6.35
C VAL A 34 9.05 -7.23 -5.27
N ASP A 35 8.50 -8.02 -4.35
CA ASP A 35 9.29 -8.73 -3.35
C ASP A 35 10.30 -9.69 -3.99
N TRP A 36 9.87 -10.45 -5.01
CA TRP A 36 10.76 -11.33 -5.75
C TRP A 36 11.88 -10.56 -6.45
N VAL A 37 11.56 -9.47 -7.17
CA VAL A 37 12.57 -8.63 -7.83
C VAL A 37 13.58 -8.05 -6.83
N ILE A 38 13.12 -7.63 -5.65
CA ILE A 38 13.99 -7.09 -4.61
C ILE A 38 14.92 -8.17 -4.04
N ASN A 39 14.40 -9.38 -3.77
CA ASN A 39 15.21 -10.49 -3.26
C ASN A 39 16.28 -10.93 -4.27
N GLU A 40 15.99 -10.90 -5.58
CA GLU A 40 16.97 -11.24 -6.62
C GLU A 40 18.02 -10.13 -6.83
N SER A 41 17.69 -8.89 -6.49
CA SER A 41 18.55 -7.73 -6.78
C SER A 41 19.50 -7.34 -5.63
N TYR A 42 19.20 -7.75 -4.39
CA TYR A 42 19.89 -7.29 -3.19
C TYR A 42 20.16 -8.42 -2.20
N ASP A 43 21.21 -8.26 -1.39
CA ASP A 43 21.47 -9.15 -0.26
C ASP A 43 20.30 -9.15 0.73
N VAL A 44 20.16 -10.23 1.49
CA VAL A 44 19.01 -10.49 2.39
C VAL A 44 18.66 -9.30 3.29
N ASP A 45 19.67 -8.70 3.95
CA ASP A 45 19.45 -7.57 4.86
C ASP A 45 18.91 -6.33 4.14
N ASN A 46 19.52 -6.01 3.00
CA ASN A 46 19.16 -4.88 2.16
C ASN A 46 17.79 -5.08 1.51
N ALA A 47 17.51 -6.31 1.07
CA ALA A 47 16.23 -6.70 0.51
C ALA A 47 15.10 -6.55 1.55
N GLN A 48 15.32 -7.02 2.78
CA GLN A 48 14.35 -6.92 3.86
C GLN A 48 14.00 -5.46 4.18
N VAL A 49 15.01 -4.60 4.36
CA VAL A 49 14.82 -3.17 4.61
C VAL A 49 14.04 -2.50 3.47
N LEU A 50 14.33 -2.86 2.22
CA LEU A 50 13.65 -2.27 1.07
C LEU A 50 12.18 -2.70 0.99
N LYS A 51 11.90 -3.99 1.18
CA LYS A 51 10.52 -4.53 1.19
C LYS A 51 9.67 -3.86 2.27
N GLU A 52 10.20 -3.72 3.48
CA GLU A 52 9.50 -3.06 4.59
C GLU A 52 9.18 -1.61 4.26
N ARG A 53 10.14 -0.86 3.67
CA ARG A 53 9.88 0.51 3.22
C ARG A 53 8.82 0.58 2.13
N VAL A 54 8.83 -0.36 1.17
CA VAL A 54 7.85 -0.38 0.07
C VAL A 54 6.46 -0.62 0.65
N LYS A 55 6.32 -1.62 1.51
CA LYS A 55 5.06 -1.94 2.20
C LYS A 55 4.56 -0.75 3.02
N HIS A 56 5.43 -0.13 3.82
CA HIS A 56 5.08 1.03 4.64
C HIS A 56 4.55 2.20 3.81
N VAL A 57 5.22 2.55 2.71
CA VAL A 57 4.76 3.65 1.83
C VAL A 57 3.43 3.31 1.17
N LEU A 58 3.24 2.06 0.71
CA LEU A 58 1.96 1.61 0.14
C LEU A 58 0.80 1.72 1.13
N VAL A 59 1.00 1.25 2.36
CA VAL A 59 -0.01 1.32 3.43
C VAL A 59 -0.31 2.78 3.77
N SER A 60 0.71 3.62 3.96
CA SER A 60 0.53 5.04 4.25
C SER A 60 -0.23 5.78 3.13
N MET A 61 0.05 5.47 1.86
CA MET A 61 -0.71 6.04 0.73
C MET A 61 -2.18 5.58 0.73
N PHE A 62 -2.43 4.33 1.09
CA PHE A 62 -3.78 3.79 1.19
C PHE A 62 -4.58 4.43 2.34
N GLU A 63 -3.96 4.58 3.50
CA GLU A 63 -4.54 5.28 4.66
C GLU A 63 -4.87 6.73 4.31
N PHE A 64 -3.93 7.44 3.66
CA PHE A 64 -4.16 8.80 3.19
C PHE A 64 -5.33 8.88 2.20
N TYR A 65 -5.41 7.93 1.26
CA TYR A 65 -6.52 7.85 0.32
C TYR A 65 -7.87 7.65 1.03
N ILE A 66 -7.93 6.77 2.03
CA ILE A 66 -9.13 6.58 2.86
C ILE A 66 -9.50 7.89 3.56
N LEU A 67 -8.54 8.51 4.25
CA LEU A 67 -8.75 9.75 5.01
C LEU A 67 -9.33 10.88 4.13
N VAL A 68 -8.78 11.05 2.94
CA VAL A 68 -9.27 12.04 1.96
C VAL A 68 -10.69 11.70 1.53
N LYS A 69 -10.96 10.43 1.18
CA LYS A 69 -12.30 9.98 0.78
C LYS A 69 -13.34 10.16 1.88
N THR A 70 -13.00 9.84 3.13
CA THR A 70 -13.90 10.02 4.28
C THR A 70 -14.13 11.51 4.55
N SER A 71 -13.09 12.35 4.49
CA SER A 71 -13.20 13.81 4.69
C SER A 71 -14.11 14.48 3.66
N HIS A 72 -14.03 14.07 2.38
CA HIS A 72 -14.92 14.60 1.33
C HIS A 72 -16.37 14.10 1.45
N ASN A 73 -16.62 12.97 2.12
CA ASN A 73 -17.97 12.48 2.39
C ASN A 73 -18.66 13.28 3.51
N VAL A 74 -17.90 13.83 4.47
CA VAL A 74 -18.44 14.65 5.57
C VAL A 74 -18.97 16.00 5.08
N GLN A 75 -18.46 16.56 3.97
CA GLN A 75 -19.03 17.78 3.37
C GLN A 75 -20.31 17.54 2.55
N SER A 76 -20.63 16.30 2.18
CA SER A 76 -21.80 15.98 1.33
C SER A 76 -22.91 15.20 2.04
N SER A 77 -22.79 14.92 3.34
CA SER A 77 -23.86 14.23 4.06
C SER A 77 -24.06 14.82 5.45
N ASN A 78 -25.04 15.72 5.55
CA ASN A 78 -25.80 15.88 6.79
C ASN A 78 -26.52 14.56 7.06
N GLN A 79 -25.84 13.62 7.73
CA GLN A 79 -26.38 12.55 8.57
C GLN A 79 -25.24 11.56 8.90
N ILE A 80 -24.57 11.75 10.04
CA ILE A 80 -23.82 10.68 10.71
C ILE A 80 -24.28 10.68 12.16
N GLN A 81 -25.04 9.66 12.53
CA GLN A 81 -25.05 9.16 13.91
C GLN A 81 -23.94 8.12 14.03
N ASP A 82 -23.10 8.35 15.04
CA ASP A 82 -22.24 7.44 15.79
C ASP A 82 -21.85 6.10 15.17
N THR A 83 -20.55 5.90 14.99
CA THR A 83 -19.87 4.67 15.44
C THR A 83 -18.43 4.97 15.84
N ASN A 84 -18.24 4.97 17.16
CA ASN A 84 -17.07 4.72 18.01
C ASN A 84 -15.69 4.48 17.38
N GLU A 85 -14.71 5.18 17.98
CA GLU A 85 -13.28 4.96 17.90
C GLU A 85 -12.92 3.50 18.23
N MET A 86 -12.16 2.84 17.35
CA MET A 86 -11.56 1.53 17.63
C MET A 86 -10.07 1.63 17.28
N GLU A 87 -9.23 1.60 18.31
CA GLU A 87 -7.77 1.52 18.19
C GLU A 87 -7.40 0.26 17.40
N ILE A 88 -6.58 0.43 16.35
CA ILE A 88 -6.13 -0.66 15.48
C ILE A 88 -4.82 -1.20 16.04
N GLU A 89 -4.89 -2.35 16.70
CA GLU A 89 -3.74 -3.08 17.21
C GLU A 89 -3.62 -4.42 16.44
N SER A 90 -2.58 -4.52 15.60
CA SER A 90 -2.13 -5.70 14.83
C SER A 90 -2.49 -5.76 13.32
N VAL A 91 -1.61 -6.43 12.57
CA VAL A 91 -1.60 -6.52 11.09
C VAL A 91 -2.72 -7.40 10.54
N GLU A 92 -3.28 -8.30 11.36
CA GLU A 92 -4.42 -9.16 11.03
C GLU A 92 -5.69 -8.32 10.77
N ASP A 93 -5.89 -7.27 11.58
CA ASP A 93 -7.07 -6.40 11.51
C ASP A 93 -7.14 -5.60 10.21
N VAL A 94 -5.98 -5.27 9.61
CA VAL A 94 -5.92 -4.60 8.31
C VAL A 94 -6.38 -5.55 7.19
N ALA A 95 -6.01 -6.83 7.26
CA ALA A 95 -6.44 -7.82 6.28
C ALA A 95 -7.96 -8.05 6.36
N ASP A 96 -8.52 -8.11 7.57
CA ASP A 96 -9.96 -8.25 7.76
C ASP A 96 -10.73 -7.00 7.32
N PHE A 97 -10.19 -5.81 7.56
CA PHE A 97 -10.76 -4.55 7.07
C PHE A 97 -10.79 -4.50 5.52
N THR A 98 -9.69 -4.86 4.86
CA THR A 98 -9.61 -4.86 3.39
C THR A 98 -10.56 -5.89 2.75
N ASN A 99 -10.69 -7.07 3.36
CA ASN A 99 -11.62 -8.11 2.93
C ASN A 99 -13.08 -7.69 3.11
N ALA A 100 -13.42 -7.01 4.21
CA ALA A 100 -14.76 -6.48 4.45
C ALA A 100 -15.15 -5.42 3.41
N LEU A 101 -14.21 -4.53 3.05
CA LEU A 101 -14.43 -3.50 2.04
C LEU A 101 -14.64 -4.10 0.64
N TYR A 102 -13.89 -5.15 0.30
CA TYR A 102 -14.05 -5.89 -0.97
C TYR A 102 -15.40 -6.60 -1.07
N LYS A 103 -15.89 -7.19 0.03
CA LYS A 103 -17.22 -7.82 0.08
C LYS A 103 -18.35 -6.80 -0.08
N LYS A 104 -18.24 -5.63 0.53
CA LYS A 104 -19.24 -4.55 0.40
C LYS A 104 -19.34 -4.03 -1.04
N GLN A 105 -18.21 -3.92 -1.73
CA GLN A 105 -18.14 -3.48 -3.13
C GLN A 105 -18.73 -4.51 -4.12
N THR A 106 -18.58 -5.81 -3.83
CA THR A 106 -19.07 -6.90 -4.69
C THR A 106 -20.54 -7.25 -4.44
N ALA A 107 -21.05 -7.00 -3.23
CA ALA A 107 -22.47 -7.12 -2.91
C ALA A 107 -23.33 -6.13 -3.72
N GLY A 108 -22.84 -4.91 -3.97
CA GLY A 108 -23.53 -3.92 -4.78
C GLY A 108 -23.52 -4.16 -6.30
N ARG A 109 -22.86 -5.22 -6.79
CA ARG A 109 -22.73 -5.51 -8.23
C ARG A 109 -23.62 -6.66 -8.71
N LYS A 110 -24.43 -7.27 -7.84
CA LYS A 110 -25.30 -8.41 -8.16
C LYS A 110 -26.77 -8.04 -8.42
N GLU A 111 -27.11 -6.75 -8.49
CA GLU A 111 -28.45 -6.30 -8.85
C GLU A 111 -28.42 -5.46 -10.14
N VAL A 112 -28.05 -6.07 -11.28
CA VAL A 112 -28.56 -5.74 -12.63
C VAL A 112 -28.50 -7.00 -13.48
#